data_AF-A0A1F5YD68-F1
#
_entry.id   AF-A0A1F5YD68-F1
#
_cell.length_a   1.000
_cell.length_b   1.000
_cell.length_c   1.000
_cell.angle_alpha   90.00
_cell.angle_beta   90.00
_cell.angle_gamma   90.00
#
_symmetry.space_group_name_H-M   'P 1'
#
loop_
_entity.id
_entity.type
_entity.pdbx_description
1 polymer ?
#
loop_
_entity_poly.entity_id
_entity_poly.type
_entity_poly.pdbx_seq_one_letter_code
_entity_poly.pdbx_strand_id
1 'polypeptide(L)'
;MNKALDDVNSHIAEAPKDVQGKLRKLREIIRIAAPQAGEKISYRMPYYAYKGRLAYFAVFKKHIGLYIPPPVIAEHKKELKEYGTSMATVRFPLDKDLPAALIRKLIKARLKKNEEKGKKGRSPQLAAKKPKGKLTICSRGHKFYKSSGCPVCPICWPGRDKKLKSDFPDKLAAPALRALHNAKITSLVQLAKNTEAEIAKLHGIGPNAISKLREALKAKGLSFNAAGRERRT
;
A
#
# COMPACT_ATOMS: atom_id res chain seq x y z
N MET A 1 6.79 26.33 19.33
CA MET A 1 6.60 24.98 19.91
C MET A 1 5.48 24.29 19.14
N ASN A 2 5.81 23.30 18.30
CA ASN A 2 4.80 22.52 17.56
C ASN A 2 4.10 21.59 18.56
N LYS A 3 2.91 21.99 19.03
CA LYS A 3 2.10 21.18 19.94
C LYS A 3 1.63 19.96 19.16
N ALA A 4 2.00 18.77 19.62
CA ALA A 4 1.57 17.55 18.98
C ALA A 4 0.05 17.40 19.15
N LEU A 5 -0.67 17.24 18.04
CA LEU A 5 -2.10 17.00 17.99
C LEU A 5 -2.39 15.54 18.38
N ASP A 6 -2.05 15.19 19.62
CA ASP A 6 -2.12 13.81 20.10
C ASP A 6 -3.54 13.40 20.49
N ASP A 7 -4.43 14.38 20.70
CA ASP A 7 -5.83 14.15 21.04
C ASP A 7 -6.81 15.13 20.36
N VAL A 8 -8.09 14.80 20.44
CA VAL A 8 -9.18 15.61 19.84
C VAL A 8 -9.35 16.95 20.55
N ASN A 9 -9.00 17.05 21.84
CA ASN A 9 -9.06 18.31 22.58
C ASN A 9 -8.08 19.34 22.00
N SER A 10 -6.86 18.90 21.73
CA SER A 10 -5.79 19.72 21.15
C SER A 10 -6.17 20.18 19.74
N HIS A 11 -6.78 19.29 18.94
CA HIS A 11 -7.32 19.67 17.62
C HIS A 11 -8.41 20.74 17.71
N ILE A 12 -9.32 20.64 18.68
CA ILE A 12 -10.35 21.66 18.88
C ILE A 12 -9.73 22.97 19.39
N ALA A 13 -8.71 22.91 20.23
CA ALA A 13 -8.05 24.10 20.77
C ALA A 13 -7.29 24.90 19.69
N GLU A 14 -6.79 24.23 18.65
CA GLU A 14 -6.16 24.88 17.49
C GLU A 14 -7.15 25.54 16.53
N ALA A 15 -8.44 25.17 16.60
CA ALA A 15 -9.46 25.79 15.77
C ALA A 15 -9.76 27.24 16.21
N PRO A 16 -10.23 28.10 15.29
CA PRO A 16 -10.70 29.44 15.63
C PRO A 16 -11.72 29.43 16.78
N LYS A 17 -11.61 30.37 17.73
CA LYS A 17 -12.37 30.40 18.99
C LYS A 17 -13.88 30.31 18.78
N ASP A 18 -14.39 30.96 17.74
CA ASP A 18 -15.77 30.98 17.27
C ASP A 18 -16.27 29.59 16.82
N VAL A 19 -15.39 28.74 16.31
CA VAL A 19 -15.75 27.40 15.80
C VAL A 19 -15.60 26.30 16.86
N GLN A 20 -14.78 26.51 17.90
CA GLN A 20 -14.51 25.49 18.91
C GLN A 20 -15.77 24.97 19.60
N GLY A 21 -16.74 25.86 19.87
CA GLY A 21 -18.03 25.48 20.45
C GLY A 21 -18.81 24.51 19.56
N LYS A 22 -18.81 24.75 18.24
CA LYS A 22 -19.45 23.87 17.26
C LYS A 22 -18.75 22.53 17.15
N LEU A 23 -17.41 22.49 17.21
CA LEU A 23 -16.65 21.24 17.20
C LEU A 23 -16.88 20.40 18.46
N ARG A 24 -16.97 21.03 19.63
CA ARG A 24 -17.34 20.35 20.89
C ARG A 24 -18.73 19.71 20.78
N LYS A 25 -19.72 20.46 20.29
CA LYS A 25 -21.07 19.94 20.02
C LYS A 25 -21.04 18.77 19.03
N LEU A 26 -20.29 18.88 17.94
CA LEU A 26 -20.15 17.80 16.94
C LEU A 26 -19.56 16.52 17.55
N ARG A 27 -18.47 16.66 18.32
CA ARG A 27 -17.85 15.55 19.05
C ARG A 27 -18.82 14.87 19.99
N GLU A 28 -19.55 15.65 20.78
CA GLU A 28 -20.55 15.15 21.71
C GLU A 28 -21.65 14.37 20.98
N ILE A 29 -22.17 14.92 19.88
CA ILE A 29 -23.17 14.25 19.04
C ILE A 29 -22.66 12.89 18.54
N ILE A 30 -21.40 12.82 18.08
CA ILE A 30 -20.80 11.56 17.60
C ILE A 30 -20.63 10.56 18.75
N ARG A 31 -20.15 11.00 19.92
CA ARG A 31 -19.98 10.14 21.09
C ARG A 31 -21.30 9.58 21.61
N ILE A 32 -22.36 10.38 21.63
CA ILE A 32 -23.71 9.92 22.01
C ILE A 32 -24.27 8.96 20.96
N ALA A 33 -24.07 9.24 19.67
CA ALA A 33 -24.56 8.37 18.61
C ALA A 33 -23.79 7.03 18.52
N ALA A 34 -22.52 7.03 18.95
CA ALA A 34 -21.59 5.91 18.83
C ALA A 34 -20.71 5.75 20.08
N PRO A 35 -21.27 5.41 21.26
CA PRO A 35 -20.50 5.31 22.50
C PRO A 35 -19.42 4.21 22.44
N GLN A 36 -19.67 3.17 21.65
CA GLN A 36 -18.72 2.09 21.38
C GLN A 36 -17.57 2.45 20.42
N ALA A 37 -17.59 3.63 19.79
CA ALA A 37 -16.55 4.02 18.85
C ALA A 37 -15.33 4.59 19.58
N GLY A 38 -14.15 4.04 19.28
CA GLY A 38 -12.89 4.56 19.78
C GLY A 38 -12.54 5.88 19.10
N GLU A 39 -12.30 6.92 19.89
CA GLU A 39 -11.84 8.24 19.46
C GLU A 39 -10.31 8.25 19.32
N LYS A 40 -9.81 8.69 18.16
CA LYS A 40 -8.38 8.73 17.82
C LYS A 40 -8.07 9.93 16.94
N ILE A 41 -6.78 10.23 16.74
CA ILE A 41 -6.32 11.16 15.70
C ILE A 41 -5.74 10.35 14.53
N SER A 42 -6.11 10.73 13.30
CA SER A 42 -5.57 10.17 12.07
C SER A 42 -5.53 11.27 11.00
N TYR A 43 -4.42 11.40 10.27
CA TYR A 43 -4.19 12.52 9.33
C TYR A 43 -4.35 13.91 9.99
N ARG A 44 -3.97 14.05 11.27
CA ARG A 44 -4.18 15.27 12.10
C ARG A 44 -5.66 15.67 12.26
N MET A 45 -6.58 14.74 12.04
CA MET A 45 -8.02 14.95 12.17
C MET A 45 -8.60 13.98 13.21
N PRO A 46 -9.61 14.42 13.97
CA PRO A 46 -10.43 13.55 14.79
C PRO A 46 -11.06 12.43 13.97
N TYR A 47 -10.84 11.20 14.43
CA TYR A 47 -11.24 9.95 13.79
C TYR A 47 -11.95 9.06 14.78
N TYR A 48 -13.10 8.51 14.37
CA TYR A 48 -13.85 7.52 15.13
C TYR A 48 -13.79 6.17 14.43
N ALA A 49 -13.44 5.15 15.21
CA ALA A 49 -13.32 3.78 14.76
C ALA A 49 -14.29 2.86 15.50
N TYR A 50 -15.09 2.11 14.75
CA TYR A 50 -15.91 1.02 15.30
C TYR A 50 -16.11 -0.05 14.25
N LYS A 51 -15.56 -1.25 14.50
CA LYS A 51 -15.53 -2.37 13.54
C LYS A 51 -15.09 -1.94 12.12
N GLY A 52 -14.18 -0.94 12.05
CA GLY A 52 -13.76 -0.26 10.83
C GLY A 52 -13.84 1.27 10.92
N ARG A 53 -13.80 1.95 9.76
CA ARG A 53 -13.89 3.42 9.66
C ARG A 53 -15.34 3.87 9.91
N LEU A 54 -15.56 4.69 10.92
CA LEU A 54 -16.88 5.26 11.23
C LEU A 54 -16.99 6.67 10.64
N ALA A 55 -16.27 7.64 11.20
CA ALA A 55 -16.34 9.03 10.77
C ALA A 55 -15.05 9.79 11.05
N TYR A 56 -14.82 10.85 10.30
CA TYR A 56 -13.80 11.86 10.59
C TYR A 56 -14.46 13.24 10.54
N PHE A 57 -13.88 14.23 11.21
CA PHE A 57 -14.26 15.62 10.97
C PHE A 57 -13.04 16.53 10.92
N ALA A 58 -13.16 17.63 10.18
CA ALA A 58 -12.18 18.71 10.14
C ALA A 58 -12.88 20.06 10.03
N VAL A 59 -12.21 21.09 10.53
CA VAL A 59 -12.58 22.49 10.33
C VAL A 59 -11.86 23.08 9.11
N PHE A 60 -12.59 23.80 8.29
CA PHE A 60 -12.06 24.61 7.18
C PHE A 60 -12.52 26.07 7.33
N LYS A 61 -11.92 26.97 6.55
CA LYS A 61 -12.18 28.43 6.62
C LYS A 61 -13.66 28.83 6.56
N LYS A 62 -14.51 28.08 5.86
CA LYS A 62 -15.94 28.40 5.65
C LYS A 62 -16.92 27.32 6.11
N HIS A 63 -16.43 26.12 6.47
CA HIS A 63 -17.29 24.99 6.76
C HIS A 63 -16.62 23.96 7.67
N ILE A 64 -17.42 23.13 8.32
CA ILE A 64 -16.98 21.90 9.00
C ILE A 64 -17.25 20.73 8.05
N GLY A 65 -16.21 19.98 7.73
CA GLY A 65 -16.31 18.77 6.92
C GLY A 65 -16.55 17.54 7.81
N LEU A 66 -17.64 16.82 7.56
CA LEU A 66 -17.90 15.51 8.15
C LEU A 66 -17.70 14.43 7.09
N TYR A 67 -16.78 13.51 7.34
CA TYR A 67 -16.39 12.46 6.40
C TYR A 67 -16.94 11.12 6.88
N ILE A 68 -17.84 10.55 6.11
CA ILE A 68 -18.46 9.25 6.39
C ILE A 68 -18.24 8.36 5.17
N PRO A 69 -17.64 7.17 5.33
CA PRO A 69 -17.42 6.26 4.21
C PRO A 69 -18.75 5.89 3.51
N PRO A 70 -18.73 5.71 2.18
CA PRO A 70 -19.92 5.35 1.41
C PRO A 70 -20.50 3.99 1.85
N PRO A 71 -21.79 3.73 1.58
CA PRO A 71 -22.72 4.53 0.77
C PRO A 71 -23.60 5.53 1.56
N VAL A 72 -23.31 5.76 2.84
CA VAL A 72 -24.23 6.46 3.77
C VAL A 72 -24.68 7.84 3.26
N ILE A 73 -23.76 8.65 2.73
CA ILE A 73 -24.10 9.98 2.18
C ILE A 73 -25.03 9.85 0.97
N ALA A 74 -24.80 8.85 0.11
CA ALA A 74 -25.64 8.61 -1.06
C ALA A 74 -27.07 8.17 -0.66
N GLU A 75 -27.19 7.32 0.36
CA GLU A 75 -28.47 6.85 0.91
C GLU A 75 -29.29 7.98 1.57
N HIS A 76 -28.65 9.07 2.01
CA HIS A 76 -29.30 10.18 2.72
C HIS A 76 -29.25 11.51 1.93
N LYS A 77 -29.04 11.45 0.61
CA LYS A 77 -29.01 12.63 -0.27
C LYS A 77 -30.22 13.55 -0.14
N LYS A 78 -31.42 12.97 0.07
CA LYS A 78 -32.67 13.75 0.18
C LYS A 78 -32.64 14.72 1.37
N GLU A 79 -32.07 14.30 2.49
CA GLU A 79 -31.96 15.09 3.73
C GLU A 79 -30.77 16.05 3.72
N LEU A 80 -29.84 15.85 2.77
CA LEU A 80 -28.61 16.62 2.65
C LEU A 80 -28.65 17.65 1.51
N LYS A 81 -29.81 17.88 0.88
CA LYS A 81 -29.96 18.80 -0.26
C LYS A 81 -29.52 20.24 0.05
N GLU A 82 -29.68 20.66 1.29
CA GLU A 82 -29.31 22.01 1.74
C GLU A 82 -27.82 22.17 2.05
N TYR A 83 -27.04 21.07 1.98
CA TYR A 83 -25.62 21.03 2.33
C TYR A 83 -24.77 20.60 1.14
N GLY A 84 -23.53 21.09 1.09
CA GLY A 84 -22.58 20.64 0.08
C GLY A 84 -22.15 19.20 0.35
N THR A 85 -22.53 18.26 -0.52
CA THR A 85 -22.17 16.83 -0.38
C THR A 85 -21.23 16.34 -1.46
N SER A 86 -20.44 15.32 -1.13
CA SER A 86 -19.64 14.53 -2.07
C SER A 86 -19.90 13.03 -1.83
N MET A 87 -19.15 12.14 -2.47
CA MET A 87 -19.30 10.68 -2.28
C MET A 87 -19.16 10.22 -0.82
N ALA A 88 -18.36 10.92 -0.01
CA ALA A 88 -18.04 10.51 1.37
C ALA A 88 -17.96 11.69 2.34
N THR A 89 -18.43 12.87 1.94
CA THR A 89 -18.28 14.10 2.74
C THR A 89 -19.57 14.90 2.73
N VAL A 90 -19.88 15.48 3.88
CA VAL A 90 -20.88 16.53 4.05
C VAL A 90 -20.17 17.78 4.56
N ARG A 91 -20.46 18.93 3.97
CA ARG A 91 -19.92 20.23 4.38
C ARG A 91 -21.01 21.03 5.06
N PHE A 92 -20.82 21.31 6.35
CA PHE A 92 -21.72 22.15 7.14
C PHE A 92 -21.18 23.59 7.16
N PRO A 93 -21.92 24.59 6.66
CA PRO A 93 -21.53 25.99 6.74
C PRO A 93 -21.27 26.43 8.18
N LEU A 94 -20.28 27.30 8.40
CA LEU A 94 -20.01 27.85 9.73
C LEU A 94 -21.08 28.83 10.21
N ASP A 95 -21.87 29.41 9.32
CA ASP A 95 -22.90 30.40 9.67
C ASP A 95 -24.19 29.76 10.19
N LYS A 96 -24.41 28.46 9.91
CA LYS A 96 -25.61 27.72 10.31
C LYS A 96 -25.35 26.86 11.55
N ASP A 97 -26.41 26.55 12.29
CA ASP A 97 -26.34 25.56 13.36
C ASP A 97 -26.16 24.14 12.82
N LEU A 98 -25.50 23.30 13.60
CA LEU A 98 -25.26 21.92 13.23
C LEU A 98 -26.55 21.11 13.37
N PRO A 99 -27.03 20.43 12.30
CA PRO A 99 -28.25 19.63 12.36
C PRO A 99 -28.00 18.34 13.15
N ALA A 100 -28.12 18.42 14.48
CA ALA A 100 -27.75 17.34 15.39
C ALA A 100 -28.50 16.03 15.08
N ALA A 101 -29.80 16.11 14.76
CA ALA A 101 -30.62 14.95 14.40
C ALA A 101 -30.08 14.24 13.14
N LEU A 102 -29.70 15.01 12.11
CA LEU A 102 -29.17 14.49 10.85
C LEU A 102 -27.81 13.82 11.05
N ILE A 103 -26.92 14.46 11.82
CA ILE A 103 -25.59 13.91 12.13
C ILE A 103 -25.74 12.59 12.89
N ARG A 104 -26.62 12.53 13.90
CA ARG A 104 -26.90 11.28 14.64
C ARG A 104 -27.39 10.18 13.70
N LYS A 105 -28.31 10.50 12.80
CA LYS A 105 -28.86 9.54 11.83
C LYS A 105 -27.77 8.98 10.92
N LEU A 106 -26.92 9.84 10.36
CA LEU A 106 -25.80 9.45 9.50
C LEU A 106 -24.80 8.53 10.22
N ILE A 107 -24.43 8.87 11.46
CA ILE A 107 -23.51 8.05 12.27
C ILE A 107 -24.12 6.70 12.59
N LYS A 108 -25.40 6.65 13.01
CA LYS A 108 -26.12 5.39 13.28
C LYS A 108 -26.24 4.52 12.03
N ALA A 109 -26.53 5.10 10.88
CA ALA A 109 -26.57 4.36 9.60
C ALA A 109 -25.20 3.73 9.31
N ARG A 110 -24.10 4.48 9.51
CA ARG A 110 -22.75 3.94 9.31
C ARG A 110 -22.39 2.85 10.32
N LEU A 111 -22.78 3.00 11.58
CA LEU A 111 -22.60 1.99 12.62
C LEU A 111 -23.27 0.67 12.22
N LYS A 112 -24.53 0.72 11.79
CA LYS A 112 -25.28 -0.46 11.33
C LYS A 112 -24.56 -1.17 10.17
N LYS A 113 -24.05 -0.40 9.20
CA LYS A 113 -23.25 -0.98 8.10
C LYS A 113 -21.93 -1.59 8.58
N ASN A 114 -21.29 -1.05 9.61
CA ASN A 114 -20.07 -1.64 10.20
C ASN A 114 -20.38 -2.91 10.99
N GLU A 115 -21.53 -2.99 11.65
CA GLU A 115 -22.04 -4.22 12.26
C GLU A 115 -22.29 -5.31 11.21
N GLU A 116 -22.99 -4.98 10.13
CA GLU A 116 -23.27 -5.89 9.03
C GLU A 116 -21.98 -6.38 8.33
N LYS A 117 -20.99 -5.50 8.16
CA LYS A 117 -19.65 -5.85 7.65
C LYS A 117 -18.78 -6.60 8.67
N GLY A 118 -19.04 -6.43 9.97
CA GLY A 118 -18.39 -7.20 11.03
C GLY A 118 -18.90 -8.64 11.07
N LYS A 119 -20.21 -8.84 10.85
CA LYS A 119 -20.87 -10.15 10.77
C LYS A 119 -20.54 -10.89 9.47
N LYS A 120 -20.50 -10.18 8.34
CA LYS A 120 -19.93 -10.67 7.08
C LYS A 120 -18.43 -10.48 7.15
N GLY A 121 -17.76 -11.27 8.01
CA GLY A 121 -16.37 -11.11 8.43
C GLY A 121 -15.50 -10.51 7.32
N ARG A 122 -14.78 -9.42 7.64
CA ARG A 122 -13.91 -8.63 6.74
C ARG A 122 -13.77 -9.30 5.38
N SER A 123 -14.57 -8.90 4.39
CA SER A 123 -14.20 -9.18 3.01
C SER A 123 -12.82 -8.54 2.85
N PRO A 124 -11.75 -9.34 2.60
CA PRO A 124 -10.45 -8.78 2.35
C PRO A 124 -10.60 -8.06 1.03
N GLN A 125 -10.77 -6.74 1.08
CA GLN A 125 -10.62 -5.88 -0.10
C GLN A 125 -9.15 -5.54 -0.34
N LEU A 126 -8.25 -6.12 0.46
CA LEU A 126 -7.07 -6.80 -0.05
C LEU A 126 -7.47 -8.23 -0.42
N ALA A 127 -8.29 -8.38 -1.45
CA ALA A 127 -8.55 -9.70 -2.00
C ALA A 127 -7.18 -10.23 -2.37
N ALA A 128 -6.82 -11.42 -1.89
CA ALA A 128 -5.75 -12.17 -2.51
C ALA A 128 -6.04 -12.13 -4.01
N LYS A 129 -5.27 -11.33 -4.76
CA LYS A 129 -5.43 -11.24 -6.22
C LYS A 129 -5.43 -12.70 -6.67
N LYS A 130 -6.47 -13.13 -7.42
CA LYS A 130 -6.45 -14.46 -8.04
C LYS A 130 -5.05 -14.65 -8.62
N PRO A 131 -4.34 -15.73 -8.25
CA PRO A 131 -2.97 -15.87 -8.66
C PRO A 131 -2.90 -15.78 -10.19
N LYS A 132 -2.14 -14.80 -10.70
CA LYS A 132 -1.99 -14.64 -12.15
C LYS A 132 -1.06 -15.75 -12.66
N GLY A 133 -1.59 -16.62 -13.52
CA GLY A 133 -0.83 -17.65 -14.24
C GLY A 133 -1.08 -19.09 -13.79
N LYS A 134 -0.36 -20.03 -14.39
CA LYS A 134 -0.54 -21.48 -14.19
C LYS A 134 0.12 -21.92 -12.87
N LEU A 135 -0.56 -22.79 -12.14
CA LEU A 135 0.02 -23.48 -10.99
C LEU A 135 1.19 -24.34 -11.47
N THR A 136 2.37 -24.10 -10.92
CA THR A 136 3.62 -24.78 -11.27
C THR A 136 4.25 -25.33 -9.99
N ILE A 137 4.84 -26.51 -10.08
CA ILE A 137 5.57 -27.17 -9.00
C ILE A 137 7.04 -27.26 -9.42
N CYS A 138 7.96 -26.81 -8.58
CA CYS A 138 9.40 -26.99 -8.85
C CYS A 138 9.90 -28.38 -8.43
N SER A 139 11.14 -28.72 -8.79
CA SER A 139 11.81 -29.96 -8.39
C SER A 139 11.94 -30.16 -6.88
N ARG A 140 11.82 -29.10 -6.06
CA ARG A 140 11.80 -29.16 -4.59
C ARG A 140 10.39 -29.22 -3.99
N GLY A 141 9.34 -29.38 -4.82
CA GLY A 141 7.96 -29.51 -4.36
C GLY A 141 7.21 -28.20 -4.06
N HIS A 142 7.86 -27.03 -4.14
CA HIS A 142 7.17 -25.76 -3.90
C HIS A 142 6.13 -25.44 -4.99
N LYS A 143 4.91 -25.12 -4.57
CA LYS A 143 3.78 -24.72 -5.40
C LYS A 143 3.74 -23.19 -5.55
N PHE A 144 3.72 -22.68 -6.78
CA PHE A 144 3.60 -21.25 -7.05
C PHE A 144 2.89 -21.00 -8.39
N TYR A 145 2.38 -19.78 -8.59
CA TYR A 145 1.69 -19.38 -9.81
C TYR A 145 2.53 -18.41 -10.63
N LYS A 146 2.60 -18.63 -11.94
CA LYS A 146 3.40 -17.79 -12.85
C LYS A 146 2.76 -17.69 -14.24
N SER A 147 2.82 -16.50 -14.84
CA SER A 147 2.34 -16.25 -16.20
C SER A 147 3.37 -16.56 -17.28
N SER A 148 4.66 -16.55 -16.95
CA SER A 148 5.76 -16.86 -17.88
C SER A 148 6.14 -18.34 -17.82
N GLY A 149 6.53 -18.96 -18.94
CA GLY A 149 7.10 -20.32 -19.03
C GLY A 149 8.49 -20.49 -18.37
N CYS A 150 8.97 -19.49 -17.63
CA CYS A 150 10.28 -19.53 -16.98
C CYS A 150 10.27 -20.54 -15.80
N PRO A 151 11.19 -21.53 -15.77
CA PRO A 151 11.21 -22.62 -14.79
C PRO A 151 11.64 -22.21 -13.37
N VAL A 152 11.95 -20.93 -13.15
CA VAL A 152 12.46 -20.43 -11.86
C VAL A 152 11.37 -20.38 -10.82
N CYS A 153 11.57 -21.14 -9.74
CA CYS A 153 10.77 -21.11 -8.52
C CYS A 153 11.09 -19.87 -7.68
N PRO A 154 10.11 -19.00 -7.39
CA PRO A 154 10.34 -17.81 -6.57
C PRO A 154 10.54 -18.11 -5.08
N ILE A 155 10.19 -19.32 -4.63
CA ILE A 155 10.34 -19.74 -3.22
C ILE A 155 11.73 -20.32 -2.99
N CYS A 156 12.23 -21.14 -3.92
CA CYS A 156 13.63 -21.60 -3.89
C CYS A 156 14.63 -20.47 -4.09
N TRP A 157 14.19 -19.35 -4.67
CA TRP A 157 15.04 -18.23 -5.03
C TRP A 157 15.23 -17.29 -3.82
N PRO A 158 16.45 -17.13 -3.27
CA PRO A 158 16.68 -16.30 -2.09
C PRO A 158 16.41 -14.81 -2.34
N GLY A 159 16.55 -14.36 -3.60
CA GLY A 159 16.52 -12.95 -3.98
C GLY A 159 15.15 -12.28 -4.10
N ARG A 160 14.07 -12.88 -3.59
CA ARG A 160 12.80 -12.16 -3.39
C ARG A 160 12.85 -11.34 -2.11
N ASP A 161 13.41 -11.91 -1.04
CA ASP A 161 13.37 -11.36 0.32
C ASP A 161 14.76 -11.21 0.97
N LYS A 162 15.82 -11.79 0.39
CA LYS A 162 17.21 -11.67 0.87
C LYS A 162 18.14 -11.30 -0.28
N LYS A 163 18.96 -10.25 -0.12
CA LYS A 163 20.08 -10.00 -1.06
C LYS A 163 20.93 -11.28 -1.11
N LEU A 164 21.10 -11.87 -2.30
CA LEU A 164 22.11 -12.92 -2.45
C LEU A 164 23.46 -12.30 -2.10
N LYS A 165 24.21 -12.95 -1.21
CA LYS A 165 25.63 -12.63 -1.04
C LYS A 165 26.32 -13.03 -2.34
N SER A 166 26.55 -12.05 -3.20
CA SER A 166 27.27 -12.22 -4.45
C SER A 166 28.09 -10.97 -4.71
N ASP A 167 29.21 -11.14 -5.42
CA ASP A 167 30.10 -10.04 -5.82
C ASP A 167 29.54 -9.18 -6.97
N PHE A 168 28.29 -9.41 -7.37
CA PHE A 168 27.65 -8.67 -8.46
C PHE A 168 27.20 -7.27 -8.01
N PRO A 169 27.12 -6.32 -8.93
CA PRO A 169 26.77 -4.94 -8.60
C PRO A 169 25.32 -4.85 -8.07
N ASP A 170 25.12 -4.06 -7.01
CA ASP A 170 23.80 -3.81 -6.39
C ASP A 170 22.75 -3.30 -7.38
N LYS A 171 23.18 -2.60 -8.44
CA LYS A 171 22.32 -2.05 -9.49
C LYS A 171 21.92 -3.08 -10.56
N LEU A 172 22.32 -4.34 -10.44
CA LEU A 172 21.94 -5.41 -11.37
C LEU A 172 20.48 -5.83 -11.14
N ALA A 173 19.69 -5.88 -12.21
CA ALA A 173 18.27 -6.19 -12.09
C ALA A 173 18.06 -7.65 -11.64
N ALA A 174 16.99 -7.88 -10.86
CA ALA A 174 16.66 -9.22 -10.36
C ALA A 174 16.56 -10.32 -11.44
N PRO A 175 16.07 -10.07 -12.67
CA PRO A 175 16.10 -11.07 -13.75
C PRO A 175 17.52 -11.52 -14.15
N ALA A 176 18.49 -10.61 -14.18
CA ALA A 176 19.87 -10.94 -14.54
C ALA A 176 20.57 -11.72 -13.42
N LEU A 177 20.37 -11.33 -12.16
CA LEU A 177 20.85 -12.10 -11.00
C LEU A 177 20.28 -13.53 -11.00
N ARG A 178 19.00 -13.70 -11.36
CA ARG A 178 18.34 -15.00 -11.53
C ARG A 178 19.00 -15.87 -12.58
N ALA A 179 19.23 -15.30 -13.75
CA ALA A 179 19.87 -15.98 -14.85
C ALA A 179 21.28 -16.49 -14.46
N LEU A 180 22.09 -15.65 -13.83
CA LEU A 180 23.46 -15.99 -13.40
C LEU A 180 23.50 -17.13 -12.38
N HIS A 181 22.71 -17.04 -11.31
CA HIS A 181 22.69 -18.09 -10.29
C HIS A 181 22.14 -19.42 -10.82
N ASN A 182 21.15 -19.40 -11.72
CA ASN A 182 20.68 -20.64 -12.36
C ASN A 182 21.76 -21.28 -13.24
N ALA A 183 22.59 -20.44 -13.87
CA ALA A 183 23.81 -20.88 -14.56
C ALA A 183 24.95 -21.24 -13.58
N LYS A 184 24.70 -21.24 -12.26
CA LYS A 184 25.67 -21.50 -11.18
C LYS A 184 26.83 -20.49 -11.15
N ILE A 185 26.62 -19.29 -11.70
CA ILE A 185 27.55 -18.17 -11.67
C ILE A 185 27.19 -17.28 -10.49
N THR A 186 28.03 -17.30 -9.46
CA THR A 186 27.79 -16.63 -8.17
C THR A 186 28.80 -15.54 -7.86
N SER A 187 29.87 -15.43 -8.65
CA SER A 187 30.91 -14.40 -8.49
C SER A 187 31.38 -13.81 -9.83
N LEU A 188 32.02 -12.64 -9.78
CA LEU A 188 32.62 -12.00 -10.95
C LEU A 188 33.79 -12.83 -11.52
N VAL A 189 34.52 -13.56 -10.67
CA VAL A 189 35.60 -14.47 -11.11
C VAL A 189 35.02 -15.64 -11.91
N GLN A 190 33.89 -16.21 -11.48
CA GLN A 190 33.19 -17.24 -12.26
C GLN A 190 32.62 -16.67 -13.56
N LEU A 191 32.09 -15.45 -13.52
CA LEU A 191 31.56 -14.78 -14.69
C LEU A 191 32.64 -14.58 -15.77
N ALA A 192 33.84 -14.16 -15.38
CA ALA A 192 34.98 -13.94 -16.28
C ALA A 192 35.40 -15.20 -17.07
N LYS A 193 35.07 -16.41 -16.58
CA LYS A 193 35.35 -17.67 -17.30
C LYS A 193 34.43 -17.92 -18.49
N ASN A 194 33.32 -17.19 -18.58
CA ASN A 194 32.34 -17.31 -19.66
C ASN A 194 32.56 -16.19 -20.68
N THR A 195 32.11 -16.43 -21.91
CA THR A 195 32.07 -15.41 -22.95
C THR A 195 30.86 -14.50 -22.77
N GLU A 196 30.93 -13.27 -23.27
CA GLU A 196 29.80 -12.35 -23.23
C GLU A 196 28.57 -12.92 -23.96
N ALA A 197 28.79 -13.63 -25.09
CA ALA A 197 27.75 -14.25 -25.89
C ALA A 197 27.01 -15.37 -25.14
N GLU A 198 27.71 -16.21 -24.38
CA GLU A 198 27.09 -17.25 -23.54
C GLU A 198 26.21 -16.64 -22.46
N ILE A 199 26.67 -15.55 -21.82
CA ILE A 199 25.91 -14.86 -20.78
C ILE A 199 24.69 -14.14 -21.37
N ALA A 200 24.83 -13.52 -22.54
CA ALA A 200 23.72 -12.86 -23.24
C ALA A 200 22.62 -13.83 -23.68
N LYS A 201 22.95 -15.11 -23.94
CA LYS A 201 21.96 -16.16 -24.24
C LYS A 201 21.11 -16.57 -23.03
N LEU A 202 21.51 -16.22 -21.81
CA LEU A 202 20.75 -16.59 -20.61
C LEU A 202 19.45 -15.79 -20.53
N HIS A 203 18.33 -16.51 -20.40
CA HIS A 203 17.00 -15.91 -20.31
C HIS A 203 16.88 -14.99 -19.09
N GLY A 204 16.75 -13.68 -19.34
CA GLY A 204 16.67 -12.62 -18.33
C GLY A 204 17.88 -11.69 -18.29
N ILE A 205 18.88 -11.90 -19.15
CA ILE A 205 20.01 -11.00 -19.35
C ILE A 205 19.79 -10.21 -20.65
N GLY A 206 19.59 -8.90 -20.51
CA GLY A 206 19.50 -7.96 -21.63
C GLY A 206 20.76 -7.11 -21.79
N PRO A 207 20.84 -6.25 -22.81
CA PRO A 207 22.01 -5.41 -23.10
C PRO A 207 22.40 -4.54 -21.89
N ASN A 208 21.42 -4.00 -21.16
CA ASN A 208 21.65 -3.22 -19.95
C ASN A 208 22.30 -4.03 -18.82
N ALA A 209 22.01 -5.33 -18.73
CA ALA A 209 22.66 -6.19 -17.74
C ALA A 209 24.10 -6.48 -18.16
N ILE A 210 24.35 -6.75 -19.44
CA ILE A 210 25.70 -6.97 -19.99
C ILE A 210 26.61 -5.75 -19.75
N SER A 211 26.13 -4.53 -20.02
CA SER A 211 26.91 -3.30 -19.77
C SER A 211 27.37 -3.20 -18.31
N LYS A 212 26.45 -3.41 -17.37
CA LYS A 212 26.73 -3.35 -15.93
C LYS A 212 27.70 -4.45 -15.48
N LEU A 213 27.59 -5.65 -16.07
CA LEU A 213 28.51 -6.75 -15.78
C LEU A 213 29.92 -6.44 -16.30
N ARG A 214 30.04 -5.83 -17.49
CA ARG A 214 31.32 -5.38 -18.05
C ARG A 214 31.99 -4.33 -17.16
N GLU A 215 31.23 -3.33 -16.71
CA GLU A 215 31.72 -2.32 -15.76
C GLU A 215 32.20 -2.95 -14.45
N ALA A 216 31.44 -3.89 -13.89
CA ALA A 216 31.81 -4.57 -12.65
C ALA A 216 33.05 -5.47 -12.80
N LEU A 217 33.21 -6.15 -13.94
CA LEU A 217 34.42 -6.91 -14.25
C LEU A 217 35.62 -5.99 -14.37
N LYS A 218 35.50 -4.89 -15.14
CA LYS A 218 36.56 -3.90 -15.33
C LYS A 218 37.01 -3.28 -13.99
N ALA A 219 36.07 -2.99 -13.09
CA ALA A 219 36.38 -2.47 -11.75
C ALA A 219 37.21 -3.44 -10.89
N LYS A 220 37.17 -4.76 -11.17
CA LYS A 220 38.01 -5.77 -10.53
C LYS A 220 39.22 -6.19 -11.37
N GLY A 221 39.51 -5.49 -12.48
CA GLY A 221 40.60 -5.87 -13.40
C GLY A 221 40.34 -7.17 -14.17
N LEU A 222 39.08 -7.59 -14.27
CA LEU A 222 38.65 -8.78 -15.01
C LEU A 222 37.98 -8.39 -16.33
N SER A 223 37.90 -9.34 -17.26
CA SER A 223 37.12 -9.24 -18.49
C SER A 223 36.37 -10.54 -18.75
N PHE A 224 35.38 -10.53 -19.64
CA PHE A 224 34.83 -11.76 -20.19
C PHE A 224 35.94 -12.55 -20.91
N ASN A 225 35.77 -13.86 -20.98
CA ASN A 225 36.68 -14.71 -21.74
C ASN A 225 36.58 -14.36 -23.24
N ALA A 226 37.73 -14.13 -23.88
CA ALA A 226 37.82 -13.81 -25.30
C ALA A 226 37.71 -15.06 -26.19
N ALA A 227 37.89 -16.27 -25.64
CA ALA A 227 37.93 -17.50 -26.40
C ALA A 227 36.53 -18.14 -26.54
N GLY A 228 35.92 -17.98 -27.71
CA GLY A 228 34.82 -18.82 -28.17
C GLY A 228 35.29 -20.23 -28.56
N ARG A 229 35.83 -21.02 -27.63
CA ARG A 229 36.07 -22.46 -27.85
C ARG A 229 34.94 -23.26 -27.22
N GLU A 230 34.09 -23.74 -28.11
CA GLU A 230 33.12 -24.83 -27.92
C GLU A 230 33.75 -25.94 -27.06
N ARG A 231 33.29 -26.11 -25.82
CA ARG A 231 33.59 -27.31 -25.04
C ARG A 231 32.71 -28.43 -25.57
N ARG A 232 33.18 -29.11 -26.62
CA ARG A 232 32.79 -30.49 -26.90
C ARG A 232 33.39 -31.39 -25.82
N THR A 233 32.50 -31.97 -25.02
CA THR A 233 32.36 -33.39 -24.65
C THR A 233 31.54 -33.45 -23.37
#